data_AF-A0A9D5AI00-F1
#
_entry.id   AF-A0A9D5AI00-F1
#
_cell.length_a   1.000
_cell.length_b   1.000
_cell.length_c   1.000
_cell.angle_alpha   90.00
_cell.angle_beta   90.00
_cell.angle_gamma   90.00
#
_symmetry.space_group_name_H-M   'P 1'
#
loop_
_entity.id
_entity.type
_entity.pdbx_description
1 polymer ?
#
loop_
_entity_poly.entity_id
_entity_poly.type
_entity_poly.pdbx_seq_one_letter_code
_entity_poly.pdbx_strand_id
1 'polypeptide(L)'
;MKLCQREIEKLQLHNAGFLAQKRLARGLKLNHTEAVALVATQIVEFVRNGDKTVAELMCIGRQLLGRRQVLSSVPHLLETVQVEATFLDGTKLVTVHDPIACENGNLELALFGSFLPVPSLDMFIENNEDDNIPGEIKSGDGSLILNAGREAVYLKVVNNGDRPIQVGSHYHFIEVNPYLIFDRRKAFGKRLNIASGTTTRFEPGESKSVILVSIGGDKVIRGGNNIVDGPVNDLNCIEAMEAVRTRGFGHKEDENAREGITGEDYSLTNVIHREEYANKYGPTTGDKIRLGDTNLFAKIEKDFAVYGDECVFGGGKVIRDGMGQSCGHPPDHSLDTVVTNAVIIDYTGIYKADIGIKDGLIASIGKAGNPDVMNGVFANMIIGANTEVIAGEGFIVTAGAIDCHVHFICPQLVYEAVSSGITTMVGGGTGPASGTRATTCTPAPVQMKMMLQSTDDLPLNFGFTGKGNCAKPDELHEIVKAGAMGLKLHEDWGTTPAAIECCLAVAEQHDIQVNIHTDTLNESGFVEHTIAAFKGKTIHAYHRWWPCSRYHQSMWCEECPTLINKSYTSFYIKYHRRAS
;
A
#
# COMPACT_ATOMS: atom_id res chain seq x y z
N MET A 1 -30.74 -26.00 0.98
CA MET A 1 -30.29 -24.73 0.37
C MET A 1 -29.11 -24.90 -0.58
N LYS A 2 -28.17 -25.85 -0.37
CA LYS A 2 -27.02 -26.06 -1.28
C LYS A 2 -26.24 -24.76 -1.53
N LEU A 3 -26.05 -23.97 -0.47
CA LEU A 3 -25.37 -22.68 -0.54
C LEU A 3 -23.92 -22.88 -0.98
N CYS A 4 -23.52 -22.19 -2.04
CA CYS A 4 -22.12 -22.04 -2.41
C CYS A 4 -21.46 -20.91 -1.60
N GLN A 5 -20.13 -20.85 -1.63
CA GLN A 5 -19.35 -19.92 -0.82
C GLN A 5 -19.79 -18.45 -1.02
N ARG A 6 -19.95 -18.02 -2.27
CA ARG A 6 -20.42 -16.67 -2.61
C ARG A 6 -21.84 -16.37 -2.08
N GLU A 7 -22.72 -17.37 -1.93
CA GLU A 7 -24.06 -17.15 -1.36
C GLU A 7 -24.00 -16.93 0.16
N ILE A 8 -23.08 -17.62 0.84
CA ILE A 8 -22.81 -17.40 2.27
C ILE A 8 -22.24 -15.99 2.50
N GLU A 9 -21.30 -15.56 1.67
CA GLU A 9 -20.71 -14.21 1.71
C GLU A 9 -21.75 -13.12 1.41
N LYS A 10 -22.62 -13.33 0.42
CA LYS A 10 -23.69 -12.36 0.13
C LYS A 10 -24.74 -12.29 1.23
N LEU A 11 -24.98 -13.38 1.97
CA LEU A 11 -25.80 -13.35 3.18
C LEU A 11 -25.14 -12.53 4.30
N GLN A 12 -23.81 -12.64 4.47
CA GLN A 12 -23.06 -11.81 5.42
C GLN A 12 -23.09 -10.33 5.03
N LEU A 13 -22.94 -10.02 3.74
CA LEU A 13 -23.10 -8.66 3.18
C LEU A 13 -24.49 -8.12 3.48
N HIS A 14 -25.55 -8.90 3.20
CA HIS A 14 -26.93 -8.50 3.48
C HIS A 14 -27.14 -8.24 4.98
N ASN A 15 -26.60 -9.07 5.87
CA ASN A 15 -26.67 -8.85 7.32
C ASN A 15 -26.02 -7.52 7.74
N ALA A 16 -24.88 -7.17 7.14
CA ALA A 16 -24.21 -5.88 7.38
C ALA A 16 -25.05 -4.71 6.84
N GLY A 17 -25.63 -4.84 5.64
CA GLY A 17 -26.56 -3.86 5.08
C GLY A 17 -27.80 -3.66 5.94
N PHE A 18 -28.42 -4.74 6.42
CA PHE A 18 -29.58 -4.67 7.30
C PHE A 18 -29.24 -4.05 8.67
N LEU A 19 -28.04 -4.29 9.20
CA LEU A 19 -27.55 -3.57 10.37
C LEU A 19 -27.44 -2.06 10.11
N ALA A 20 -26.90 -1.65 8.96
CA ALA A 20 -26.83 -0.25 8.54
C ALA A 20 -28.23 0.35 8.35
N GLN A 21 -29.17 -0.37 7.75
CA GLN A 21 -30.57 0.06 7.63
C GLN A 21 -31.22 0.31 8.99
N LYS A 22 -31.03 -0.57 9.97
CA LYS A 22 -31.51 -0.36 11.36
C LYS A 22 -30.88 0.85 12.05
N ARG A 23 -29.64 1.20 11.70
CA ARG A 23 -28.95 2.40 12.20
C ARG A 23 -29.53 3.66 11.54
N LEU A 24 -29.68 3.64 10.23
CA LEU A 24 -30.29 4.70 9.45
C LEU A 24 -31.73 4.98 9.91
N ALA A 25 -32.55 3.94 10.08
CA ALA A 25 -33.96 4.05 10.49
C ALA A 25 -34.17 4.71 11.87
N ARG A 26 -33.14 4.75 12.72
CA ARG A 26 -33.17 5.44 14.02
C ARG A 26 -32.37 6.76 14.03
N GLY A 27 -32.03 7.30 12.86
CA GLY A 27 -31.40 8.60 12.70
C GLY A 27 -29.87 8.64 12.86
N LEU A 28 -29.18 7.49 12.84
CA LEU A 28 -27.71 7.51 12.88
C LEU A 28 -27.12 7.85 11.51
N LYS A 29 -26.16 8.78 11.51
CA LYS A 29 -25.28 9.03 10.35
C LYS A 29 -24.37 7.83 10.15
N LEU A 30 -24.39 7.27 8.94
CA LEU A 30 -23.61 6.09 8.60
C LEU A 30 -22.14 6.46 8.32
N ASN A 31 -21.21 5.63 8.79
CA ASN A 31 -19.81 5.73 8.37
C ASN A 31 -19.59 5.09 6.98
N HIS A 32 -18.35 5.13 6.49
CA HIS A 32 -17.98 4.58 5.17
C HIS A 32 -18.41 3.12 5.01
N THR A 33 -18.05 2.25 5.97
CA THR A 33 -18.34 0.81 5.92
C THR A 33 -19.84 0.51 5.91
N GLU A 34 -20.61 1.24 6.71
CA GLU A 34 -22.07 1.11 6.80
C GLU A 34 -22.74 1.58 5.51
N ALA A 35 -22.27 2.67 4.91
CA ALA A 35 -22.77 3.19 3.64
C ALA A 35 -22.53 2.20 2.49
N VAL A 36 -21.31 1.64 2.37
CA VAL A 36 -20.99 0.59 1.39
C VAL A 36 -21.92 -0.61 1.55
N ALA A 37 -22.06 -1.12 2.79
CA ALA A 37 -22.86 -2.31 3.06
C ALA A 37 -24.34 -2.09 2.71
N LEU A 38 -24.90 -0.91 3.05
CA LEU A 38 -26.28 -0.56 2.73
C LEU A 38 -26.49 -0.47 1.21
N VAL A 39 -25.67 0.32 0.52
CA VAL A 39 -25.80 0.52 -0.93
C VAL A 39 -25.69 -0.81 -1.66
N ALA A 40 -24.65 -1.59 -1.38
CA ALA A 40 -24.46 -2.90 -2.02
C ALA A 40 -25.62 -3.87 -1.74
N THR A 41 -26.12 -3.91 -0.50
CA THR A 41 -27.27 -4.76 -0.14
C THR A 41 -28.52 -4.34 -0.88
N GLN A 42 -28.79 -3.04 -1.01
CA GLN A 42 -29.95 -2.55 -1.73
C GLN A 42 -29.89 -2.87 -3.22
N ILE A 43 -28.71 -2.77 -3.84
CA ILE A 43 -28.54 -3.23 -5.23
C ILE A 43 -28.89 -4.71 -5.34
N VAL A 44 -28.41 -5.57 -4.43
CA VAL A 44 -28.75 -7.02 -4.44
C VAL A 44 -30.25 -7.26 -4.31
N GLU A 45 -30.94 -6.53 -3.42
CA GLU A 45 -32.40 -6.66 -3.24
C GLU A 45 -33.20 -6.20 -4.46
N PHE A 46 -32.81 -5.09 -5.10
CA PHE A 46 -33.47 -4.66 -6.33
C PHE A 46 -33.25 -5.64 -7.48
N VAL A 47 -32.05 -6.22 -7.60
CA VAL A 47 -31.79 -7.29 -8.57
C VAL A 47 -32.67 -8.49 -8.30
N ARG A 48 -32.86 -8.86 -7.01
CA ARG A 48 -33.73 -9.97 -6.62
C ARG A 48 -35.19 -9.73 -6.98
N ASN A 49 -35.66 -8.48 -6.94
CA ASN A 49 -37.02 -8.11 -7.34
C ASN A 49 -37.25 -8.28 -8.85
N GLY A 50 -36.19 -8.18 -9.67
CA GLY A 50 -36.20 -8.56 -11.08
C GLY A 50 -36.86 -7.56 -12.03
N ASP A 51 -37.15 -6.34 -11.56
CA ASP A 51 -37.83 -5.29 -12.31
C ASP A 51 -36.89 -4.15 -12.77
N LYS A 52 -35.58 -4.27 -12.51
CA LYS A 52 -34.59 -3.22 -12.82
C LYS A 52 -33.40 -3.76 -13.59
N THR A 53 -32.94 -2.97 -14.55
CA THR A 53 -31.73 -3.20 -15.34
C THR A 53 -30.48 -2.71 -14.60
N VAL A 54 -29.29 -3.15 -15.06
CA VAL A 54 -28.00 -2.66 -14.54
C VAL A 54 -27.93 -1.12 -14.60
N ALA A 55 -28.33 -0.51 -15.74
CA ALA A 55 -28.26 0.94 -15.93
C ALA A 55 -29.17 1.71 -14.96
N GLU A 56 -30.37 1.21 -14.68
CA GLU A 56 -31.28 1.82 -13.70
C GLU A 56 -30.71 1.73 -12.28
N LEU A 57 -30.07 0.61 -11.94
CA LEU A 57 -29.46 0.40 -10.62
C LEU A 57 -28.23 1.26 -10.37
N MET A 58 -27.44 1.56 -11.42
CA MET A 58 -26.37 2.56 -11.33
C MET A 58 -26.91 3.93 -10.92
N CYS A 59 -28.10 4.31 -11.41
CA CYS A 59 -28.75 5.57 -11.07
C CYS A 59 -29.46 5.53 -9.70
N ILE A 60 -30.13 4.43 -9.36
CA ILE A 60 -30.84 4.27 -8.08
C ILE A 60 -29.86 4.25 -6.91
N GLY A 61 -28.70 3.59 -7.08
CA GLY A 61 -27.68 3.54 -6.04
C GLY A 61 -27.22 4.93 -5.55
N ARG A 62 -27.20 5.92 -6.43
CA ARG A 62 -26.84 7.32 -6.13
C ARG A 62 -27.91 8.10 -5.36
N GLN A 63 -29.11 7.52 -5.25
CA GLN A 63 -30.26 8.14 -4.58
C GLN A 63 -30.47 7.59 -3.18
N LEU A 64 -29.76 6.55 -2.75
CA LEU A 64 -30.07 5.86 -1.49
C LEU A 64 -29.68 6.71 -0.27
N LEU A 65 -28.48 7.28 -0.27
CA LEU A 65 -27.93 8.03 0.86
C LEU A 65 -27.55 9.44 0.43
N GLY A 66 -27.91 10.44 1.23
CA GLY A 66 -27.47 11.82 1.06
C GLY A 66 -26.42 12.22 2.08
N ARG A 67 -25.81 13.40 1.89
CA ARG A 67 -24.78 13.96 2.78
C ARG A 67 -25.24 14.04 4.24
N ARG A 68 -26.51 14.32 4.50
CA ARG A 68 -27.05 14.38 5.87
C ARG A 68 -27.16 13.02 6.56
N GLN A 69 -27.21 11.92 5.80
CA GLN A 69 -27.38 10.55 6.33
C GLN A 69 -26.05 9.81 6.56
N VAL A 70 -24.91 10.43 6.22
CA VAL A 70 -23.58 9.86 6.38
C VAL A 70 -22.69 10.81 7.18
N LEU A 71 -21.57 10.31 7.71
CA LEU A 71 -20.54 11.17 8.30
C LEU A 71 -19.88 12.04 7.23
N SER A 72 -19.40 13.22 7.62
CA SER A 72 -18.72 14.20 6.75
C SER A 72 -17.56 13.64 5.91
N SER A 73 -16.84 12.62 6.39
CA SER A 73 -15.75 12.00 5.63
C SER A 73 -16.22 11.05 4.52
N VAL A 74 -17.45 10.54 4.57
CA VAL A 74 -17.94 9.51 3.64
C VAL A 74 -18.00 9.98 2.18
N PRO A 75 -18.48 11.19 1.85
CA PRO A 75 -18.44 11.70 0.47
C PRO A 75 -17.03 11.75 -0.14
N HIS A 76 -15.99 11.87 0.69
CA HIS A 76 -14.60 11.91 0.25
C HIS A 76 -13.96 10.52 0.11
N LEU A 77 -14.42 9.56 0.93
CA LEU A 77 -13.89 8.19 0.95
C LEU A 77 -14.60 7.27 -0.06
N LEU A 78 -15.89 7.52 -0.33
CA LEU A 78 -16.76 6.60 -1.04
C LEU A 78 -16.97 7.04 -2.49
N GLU A 79 -16.00 6.76 -3.35
CA GLU A 79 -16.08 7.06 -4.79
C GLU A 79 -17.02 6.09 -5.52
N THR A 80 -16.94 4.80 -5.21
CA THR A 80 -17.74 3.77 -5.88
C THR A 80 -18.19 2.67 -4.93
N VAL A 81 -19.33 2.06 -5.24
CA VAL A 81 -19.77 0.79 -4.64
C VAL A 81 -20.00 -0.23 -5.74
N GLN A 82 -19.39 -1.39 -5.60
CA GLN A 82 -19.48 -2.48 -6.57
C GLN A 82 -20.09 -3.72 -5.93
N VAL A 83 -21.05 -4.34 -6.62
CA VAL A 83 -21.59 -5.63 -6.20
C VAL A 83 -22.10 -6.41 -7.40
N GLU A 84 -21.84 -7.71 -7.39
CA GLU A 84 -22.46 -8.64 -8.34
C GLU A 84 -23.75 -9.23 -7.76
N ALA A 85 -24.76 -9.37 -8.58
CA ALA A 85 -26.00 -10.06 -8.20
C ALA A 85 -26.58 -10.84 -9.38
N THR A 86 -27.44 -11.81 -9.10
CA THR A 86 -28.03 -12.69 -10.11
C THR A 86 -29.34 -12.10 -10.62
N PHE A 87 -29.26 -11.43 -11.77
CA PHE A 87 -30.44 -10.96 -12.51
C PHE A 87 -31.18 -12.15 -13.13
N LEU A 88 -32.37 -11.89 -13.70
CA LEU A 88 -33.13 -12.90 -14.45
C LEU A 88 -32.32 -13.49 -15.62
N ASP A 89 -31.37 -12.74 -16.17
CA ASP A 89 -30.48 -13.13 -17.26
C ASP A 89 -29.05 -13.50 -16.78
N GLY A 90 -28.89 -13.83 -15.49
CA GLY A 90 -27.64 -14.28 -14.89
C GLY A 90 -26.88 -13.21 -14.12
N THR A 91 -25.67 -13.54 -13.66
CA THR A 91 -24.86 -12.66 -12.81
C THR A 91 -24.32 -11.46 -13.59
N LYS A 92 -24.51 -10.26 -13.05
CA LYS A 92 -23.93 -9.01 -13.59
C LYS A 92 -23.31 -8.19 -12.48
N LEU A 93 -22.27 -7.43 -12.82
CA LEU A 93 -21.69 -6.40 -11.98
C LEU A 93 -22.50 -5.09 -12.10
N VAL A 94 -22.81 -4.48 -10.96
CA VAL A 94 -23.31 -3.11 -10.88
C VAL A 94 -22.25 -2.26 -10.17
N THR A 95 -21.87 -1.14 -10.79
CA THR A 95 -21.00 -0.13 -10.19
C THR A 95 -21.77 1.16 -9.99
N VAL A 96 -21.94 1.57 -8.74
CA VAL A 96 -22.55 2.85 -8.39
C VAL A 96 -21.42 3.86 -8.20
N HIS A 97 -21.29 4.81 -9.13
CA HIS A 97 -20.33 5.91 -9.03
C HIS A 97 -20.93 7.09 -8.25
N ASP A 98 -20.13 7.72 -7.40
CA ASP A 98 -20.51 8.85 -6.56
C ASP A 98 -21.86 8.60 -5.84
N PRO A 99 -21.94 7.56 -4.99
CA PRO A 99 -23.21 7.15 -4.36
C PRO A 99 -23.80 8.23 -3.45
N ILE A 100 -22.98 9.16 -2.93
CA ILE A 100 -23.43 10.29 -2.10
C ILE A 100 -23.56 11.56 -2.97
N ALA A 101 -24.55 11.56 -3.86
CA ALA A 101 -24.71 12.62 -4.87
C ALA A 101 -25.68 13.74 -4.47
N CYS A 102 -26.43 13.57 -3.38
CA CYS A 102 -27.52 14.48 -2.98
C CYS A 102 -27.44 14.88 -1.50
N GLU A 103 -28.19 15.91 -1.12
CA GLU A 103 -28.22 16.38 0.27
C GLU A 103 -28.97 15.41 1.18
N ASN A 104 -30.11 14.93 0.71
CA ASN A 104 -30.93 13.92 1.38
C ASN A 104 -31.19 12.78 0.39
N GLY A 105 -30.93 11.55 0.82
CA GLY A 105 -31.26 10.35 0.06
C GLY A 105 -32.76 10.05 0.08
N ASN A 106 -33.20 9.22 -0.86
CA ASN A 106 -34.51 8.59 -0.85
C ASN A 106 -34.51 7.43 0.15
N LEU A 107 -34.97 7.70 1.37
CA LEU A 107 -34.91 6.75 2.47
C LEU A 107 -35.91 5.59 2.33
N GLU A 108 -36.94 5.73 1.51
CA GLU A 108 -37.81 4.61 1.13
C GLU A 108 -37.04 3.59 0.29
N LEU A 109 -36.24 4.07 -0.66
CA LEU A 109 -35.34 3.21 -1.45
C LEU A 109 -34.21 2.64 -0.58
N ALA A 110 -33.63 3.43 0.33
CA ALA A 110 -32.56 2.96 1.21
C ALA A 110 -33.03 1.83 2.16
N LEU A 111 -34.32 1.83 2.52
CA LEU A 111 -34.95 0.87 3.42
C LEU A 111 -35.81 -0.16 2.69
N PHE A 112 -35.73 -0.23 1.36
CA PHE A 112 -36.50 -1.20 0.58
C PHE A 112 -36.19 -2.64 1.02
N GLY A 113 -37.24 -3.47 1.09
CA GLY A 113 -37.17 -4.86 1.56
C GLY A 113 -36.91 -5.04 3.07
N SER A 114 -36.59 -3.99 3.82
CA SER A 114 -36.23 -4.10 5.24
C SER A 114 -37.41 -4.18 6.20
N PHE A 115 -38.58 -3.68 5.76
CA PHE A 115 -39.79 -3.49 6.58
C PHE A 115 -39.59 -2.59 7.81
N LEU A 116 -38.53 -1.79 7.83
CA LEU A 116 -38.27 -0.79 8.87
C LEU A 116 -39.08 0.50 8.58
N PRO A 117 -39.51 1.24 9.62
CA PRO A 117 -40.16 2.52 9.42
C PRO A 117 -39.19 3.52 8.80
N VAL A 118 -39.69 4.31 7.86
CA VAL A 118 -38.88 5.34 7.19
C VAL A 118 -38.69 6.52 8.15
N PRO A 119 -37.44 6.88 8.50
CA PRO A 119 -37.15 7.98 9.41
C PRO A 119 -37.48 9.32 8.75
N SER A 120 -37.95 10.28 9.55
CA SER A 120 -38.08 11.66 9.09
C SER A 120 -36.70 12.34 8.97
N LEU A 121 -36.55 13.25 8.00
CA LEU A 121 -35.26 13.88 7.66
C LEU A 121 -34.72 14.83 8.75
N ASP A 122 -35.57 15.28 9.67
CA ASP A 122 -35.21 16.09 10.83
C ASP A 122 -34.39 15.32 11.86
N MET A 123 -34.45 13.98 11.86
CA MET A 123 -33.62 13.16 12.75
C MET A 123 -32.12 13.21 12.42
N PHE A 124 -31.76 13.68 11.22
CA PHE A 124 -30.38 13.80 10.77
C PHE A 124 -29.89 15.25 10.94
N ILE A 125 -29.50 15.61 12.15
CA ILE A 125 -29.09 16.97 12.50
C ILE A 125 -27.75 17.32 11.82
N GLU A 126 -27.68 18.51 11.23
CA GLU A 126 -26.43 19.11 10.78
C GLU A 126 -25.57 19.46 12.01
N ASN A 127 -24.45 18.76 12.15
CA ASN A 127 -23.41 19.17 13.08
C ASN A 127 -22.34 19.87 12.25
N ASN A 128 -21.75 20.94 12.78
CA ASN A 128 -20.51 21.53 12.28
C ASN A 128 -19.37 20.51 12.46
N GLU A 129 -19.39 19.45 11.66
CA GLU A 129 -18.31 18.48 11.60
C GLU A 129 -17.12 19.11 10.87
N ASP A 130 -15.92 18.75 11.31
CA ASP A 130 -14.67 19.31 10.80
C ASP A 130 -14.46 18.88 9.34
N ASP A 131 -14.17 19.83 8.44
CA ASP A 131 -13.97 19.62 6.99
C ASP A 131 -12.67 18.86 6.64
N ASN A 132 -12.20 17.98 7.53
CA ASN A 132 -10.97 17.22 7.33
C ASN A 132 -11.22 16.09 6.32
N ILE A 133 -10.59 16.20 5.16
CA ILE A 133 -10.58 15.16 4.14
C ILE A 133 -9.54 14.10 4.51
N PRO A 134 -9.92 12.85 4.85
CA PRO A 134 -8.95 11.83 5.20
C PRO A 134 -8.06 11.49 4.00
N GLY A 135 -6.74 11.37 4.24
CA GLY A 135 -5.79 11.07 3.16
C GLY A 135 -5.52 12.23 2.19
N GLU A 136 -5.98 13.46 2.48
CA GLU A 136 -5.81 14.59 1.55
C GLU A 136 -4.35 14.83 1.15
N ILE A 137 -4.16 15.14 -0.13
CA ILE A 137 -2.86 15.54 -0.68
C ILE A 137 -2.86 17.05 -0.86
N LYS A 138 -1.97 17.72 -0.12
CA LYS A 138 -1.67 19.14 -0.28
C LYS A 138 -0.46 19.28 -1.19
N SER A 139 -0.75 19.39 -2.48
CA SER A 139 0.24 19.68 -3.52
C SER A 139 0.77 21.11 -3.36
N GLY A 140 2.06 21.32 -3.64
CA GLY A 140 2.58 22.68 -3.81
C GLY A 140 2.00 23.38 -5.05
N ASP A 141 2.08 24.71 -5.10
CA ASP A 141 1.69 25.47 -6.30
C ASP A 141 2.67 25.20 -7.47
N GLY A 142 2.14 25.18 -8.69
CA GLY A 142 2.93 25.16 -9.93
C GLY A 142 2.94 23.83 -10.69
N SER A 143 3.78 23.79 -11.72
CA SER A 143 3.87 22.65 -12.65
C SER A 143 5.27 22.05 -12.66
N LEU A 144 5.34 20.76 -12.96
CA LEU A 144 6.56 19.99 -13.13
C LEU A 144 6.89 19.89 -14.61
N ILE A 145 8.17 20.07 -14.96
CA ILE A 145 8.65 19.87 -16.33
C ILE A 145 8.92 18.37 -16.52
N LEU A 146 8.32 17.80 -17.56
CA LEU A 146 8.55 16.41 -17.96
C LEU A 146 9.73 16.31 -18.93
N ASN A 147 10.49 15.22 -18.81
CA ASN A 147 11.55 14.84 -19.75
C ASN A 147 12.58 15.95 -20.00
N ALA A 148 12.93 16.75 -18.99
CA ALA A 148 13.82 17.89 -19.13
C ALA A 148 15.22 17.51 -19.68
N GLY A 149 15.84 18.40 -20.44
CA GLY A 149 17.20 18.23 -20.97
C GLY A 149 17.33 17.20 -22.10
N ARG A 150 16.24 16.89 -22.81
CA ARG A 150 16.23 15.92 -23.92
C ARG A 150 16.05 16.60 -25.26
N GLU A 151 16.66 16.02 -26.29
CA GLU A 151 16.45 16.45 -27.67
C GLU A 151 15.01 16.19 -28.09
N ALA A 152 14.31 17.24 -28.51
CA ALA A 152 12.93 17.20 -28.90
C ALA A 152 12.73 17.58 -30.37
N VAL A 153 11.66 17.05 -30.97
CA VAL A 153 11.23 17.40 -32.32
C VAL A 153 9.71 17.47 -32.38
N TYR A 154 9.20 18.44 -33.12
CA TYR A 154 7.77 18.59 -33.41
C TYR A 154 7.46 17.99 -34.78
N LEU A 155 6.64 16.94 -34.82
CA LEU A 155 6.29 16.23 -36.07
C LEU A 155 4.78 16.20 -36.30
N LYS A 156 4.38 16.39 -37.56
CA LYS A 156 3.01 16.16 -38.01
C LYS A 156 2.83 14.69 -38.40
N VAL A 157 1.88 14.03 -37.76
CA VAL A 157 1.57 12.60 -37.94
C VAL A 157 0.18 12.45 -38.54
N VAL A 158 0.05 11.66 -39.59
CA VAL A 158 -1.22 11.40 -40.29
C VAL A 158 -1.56 9.92 -40.23
N ASN A 159 -2.77 9.57 -39.79
CA ASN A 159 -3.28 8.21 -39.86
C ASN A 159 -3.94 7.96 -41.22
N ASN A 160 -3.26 7.20 -42.08
CA ASN A 160 -3.77 6.79 -43.39
C ASN A 160 -4.42 5.39 -43.35
N GLY A 161 -4.68 4.86 -42.16
CA GLY A 161 -5.38 3.61 -41.92
C GLY A 161 -6.89 3.77 -41.87
N ASP A 162 -7.59 2.64 -41.86
CA ASP A 162 -9.05 2.55 -41.76
C ASP A 162 -9.56 2.35 -40.33
N ARG A 163 -8.65 2.30 -39.35
CA ARG A 163 -8.91 2.05 -37.92
C ARG A 163 -8.18 3.04 -37.04
N PRO A 164 -8.69 3.29 -35.82
CA PRO A 164 -7.99 4.13 -34.84
C PRO A 164 -6.66 3.50 -34.43
N ILE A 165 -5.63 4.35 -34.29
CA ILE A 165 -4.30 3.97 -33.80
C ILE A 165 -4.00 4.78 -32.55
N GLN A 166 -3.50 4.13 -31.50
CA GLN A 166 -3.19 4.78 -30.23
C GLN A 166 -1.78 4.40 -29.80
N VAL A 167 -0.94 5.41 -29.55
CA VAL A 167 0.49 5.25 -29.27
C VAL A 167 0.79 5.70 -27.84
N GLY A 168 1.44 4.85 -27.06
CA GLY A 168 1.80 5.14 -25.67
C GLY A 168 3.06 5.98 -25.53
N SER A 169 3.14 6.69 -24.40
CA SER A 169 4.25 7.60 -24.04
C SER A 169 5.66 7.06 -24.33
N HIS A 170 5.91 5.80 -23.99
CA HIS A 170 7.24 5.17 -24.03
C HIS A 170 7.47 4.25 -25.22
N TYR A 171 6.54 4.20 -26.18
CA TYR A 171 6.73 3.41 -27.38
C TYR A 171 7.77 4.06 -28.30
N HIS A 172 8.72 3.28 -28.82
CA HIS A 172 9.71 3.74 -29.81
C HIS A 172 8.99 4.25 -31.06
N PHE A 173 9.05 5.57 -31.31
CA PHE A 173 8.11 6.17 -32.26
C PHE A 173 8.35 5.74 -33.71
N ILE A 174 9.59 5.39 -34.07
CA ILE A 174 9.91 4.79 -35.38
C ILE A 174 9.26 3.41 -35.58
N GLU A 175 8.93 2.69 -34.52
CA GLU A 175 8.35 1.35 -34.57
C GLU A 175 6.82 1.36 -34.73
N VAL A 176 6.17 2.54 -34.70
CA VAL A 176 4.70 2.62 -34.68
C VAL A 176 4.10 2.09 -35.99
N ASN A 177 2.82 1.76 -35.91
CA ASN A 177 2.02 1.19 -37.00
C ASN A 177 2.36 1.81 -38.38
N PRO A 178 2.56 1.00 -39.44
CA PRO A 178 2.97 1.47 -40.77
C PRO A 178 1.98 2.45 -41.42
N TYR A 179 0.72 2.48 -41.00
CA TYR A 179 -0.29 3.42 -41.52
C TYR A 179 -0.18 4.84 -40.95
N LEU A 180 0.67 5.06 -39.93
CA LEU A 180 1.04 6.41 -39.51
C LEU A 180 2.16 6.93 -40.42
N ILE A 181 1.90 8.06 -41.08
CA ILE A 181 2.81 8.74 -41.99
C ILE A 181 3.37 9.99 -41.31
N PHE A 182 4.70 10.04 -41.18
CA PHE A 182 5.47 11.14 -40.58
C PHE A 182 6.97 10.98 -40.92
N ASP A 183 7.81 11.90 -40.46
CA ASP A 183 9.25 11.80 -40.62
C ASP A 183 9.85 10.76 -39.66
N ARG A 184 9.90 9.50 -40.11
CA ARG A 184 10.53 8.38 -39.38
C ARG A 184 12.01 8.57 -39.10
N ARG A 185 12.75 9.33 -39.92
CA ARG A 185 14.17 9.61 -39.69
C ARG A 185 14.31 10.49 -38.45
N LYS A 186 13.53 11.57 -38.35
CA LYS A 186 13.51 12.45 -37.17
C LYS A 186 12.93 11.79 -35.92
N ALA A 187 12.13 10.73 -36.08
CA ALA A 187 11.59 9.94 -34.96
C ALA A 187 12.52 8.82 -34.45
N PHE A 188 13.63 8.54 -35.14
CA PHE A 188 14.59 7.52 -34.73
C PHE A 188 15.17 7.84 -33.34
N GLY A 189 15.13 6.87 -32.43
CA GLY A 189 15.59 7.04 -31.05
C GLY A 189 14.73 7.99 -30.20
N LYS A 190 13.47 8.25 -30.60
CA LYS A 190 12.55 9.14 -29.88
C LYS A 190 11.24 8.44 -29.48
N ARG A 191 10.57 9.02 -28.49
CA ARG A 191 9.25 8.63 -27.97
C ARG A 191 8.38 9.87 -27.73
N LEU A 192 7.09 9.71 -27.45
CA LEU A 192 6.19 10.84 -27.21
C LEU A 192 6.58 11.62 -25.94
N ASN A 193 6.59 12.96 -26.03
CA ASN A 193 6.77 13.85 -24.88
C ASN A 193 5.43 14.13 -24.20
N ILE A 194 4.85 13.10 -23.60
CA ILE A 194 3.59 13.16 -22.84
C ILE A 194 3.79 12.53 -21.46
N ALA A 195 2.84 12.75 -20.56
CA ALA A 195 2.87 12.16 -19.22
C ALA A 195 2.98 10.62 -19.30
N SER A 196 3.85 10.04 -18.47
CA SER A 196 4.08 8.59 -18.40
C SER A 196 2.78 7.80 -18.26
N GLY A 197 2.65 6.72 -19.03
CA GLY A 197 1.45 5.89 -19.04
C GLY A 197 0.26 6.45 -19.82
N THR A 198 0.33 7.68 -20.33
CA THR A 198 -0.70 8.23 -21.24
C THR A 198 -0.40 7.86 -22.69
N THR A 199 -1.35 8.17 -23.58
CA THR A 199 -1.31 7.80 -25.00
C THR A 199 -1.84 8.93 -25.89
N THR A 200 -1.36 9.02 -27.12
CA THR A 200 -1.97 9.84 -28.17
C THR A 200 -2.76 8.97 -29.14
N ARG A 201 -4.03 9.31 -29.35
CA ARG A 201 -4.94 8.61 -30.26
C ARG A 201 -5.05 9.35 -31.59
N PHE A 202 -5.08 8.59 -32.68
CA PHE A 202 -5.21 9.04 -34.05
C PHE A 202 -6.41 8.33 -34.71
N GLU A 203 -7.49 9.05 -34.97
CA GLU A 203 -8.64 8.51 -35.71
C GLU A 203 -8.30 8.34 -37.21
N PRO A 204 -9.02 7.49 -37.97
CA PRO A 204 -8.80 7.35 -39.41
C PRO A 204 -8.85 8.69 -40.16
N GLY A 205 -7.82 8.98 -40.95
CA GLY A 205 -7.68 10.23 -41.70
C GLY A 205 -7.24 11.44 -40.86
N GLU A 206 -7.09 11.29 -39.54
CA GLU A 206 -6.71 12.39 -38.66
C GLU A 206 -5.23 12.77 -38.85
N SER A 207 -4.97 14.08 -38.82
CA SER A 207 -3.63 14.63 -38.73
C SER A 207 -3.47 15.37 -37.40
N LYS A 208 -2.48 14.93 -36.61
CA LYS A 208 -2.12 15.52 -35.33
C LYS A 208 -0.64 15.80 -35.28
N SER A 209 -0.27 16.92 -34.69
CA SER A 209 1.12 17.20 -34.39
C SER A 209 1.47 16.67 -33.00
N VAL A 210 2.66 16.09 -32.87
CA VAL A 210 3.17 15.53 -31.62
C VAL A 210 4.58 16.06 -31.37
N ILE A 211 4.93 16.16 -30.10
CA ILE A 211 6.30 16.42 -29.67
C ILE A 211 6.91 15.07 -29.30
N LEU A 212 8.06 14.76 -29.87
CA LEU A 212 8.86 13.60 -29.50
C LEU A 212 10.10 14.06 -28.73
N VAL A 213 10.57 13.24 -27.81
CA VAL A 213 11.82 13.41 -27.05
C VAL A 213 12.69 12.18 -27.22
N SER A 214 14.01 12.36 -27.21
CA SER A 214 14.96 11.25 -27.24
C SER A 214 14.74 10.27 -26.09
N ILE A 215 14.96 8.99 -26.33
CA ILE A 215 15.11 8.02 -25.24
C ILE A 215 16.34 8.37 -24.38
N GLY A 216 16.31 7.98 -23.10
CA GLY A 216 17.41 8.18 -22.15
C GLY A 216 18.28 6.93 -22.06
N GLY A 217 19.11 6.87 -21.02
CA GLY A 217 19.94 5.71 -20.69
C GLY A 217 20.98 5.40 -21.77
N ASP A 218 21.16 4.10 -22.05
CA ASP A 218 22.11 3.60 -23.04
C ASP A 218 21.66 3.86 -24.49
N LYS A 219 20.43 4.39 -24.67
CA LYS A 219 19.79 4.69 -25.95
C LYS A 219 19.78 3.49 -26.89
N VAL A 220 19.16 2.40 -26.48
CA VAL A 220 19.02 1.19 -27.28
C VAL A 220 17.54 0.94 -27.60
N ILE A 221 17.23 0.79 -28.90
CA ILE A 221 15.87 0.47 -29.37
C ILE A 221 15.73 -1.05 -29.43
N ARG A 222 14.63 -1.57 -28.89
CA ARG A 222 14.29 -3.01 -28.93
C ARG A 222 12.78 -3.20 -29.03
N GLY A 223 12.37 -4.35 -29.55
CA GLY A 223 10.96 -4.75 -29.64
C GLY A 223 10.18 -4.05 -30.76
N GLY A 224 8.89 -3.81 -30.54
CA GLY A 224 8.04 -3.13 -31.51
C GLY A 224 7.80 -3.94 -32.79
N ASN A 225 8.07 -3.35 -33.96
CA ASN A 225 8.00 -4.03 -35.25
C ASN A 225 9.36 -4.59 -35.68
N ASN A 226 10.40 -4.45 -34.85
CA ASN A 226 11.77 -4.78 -35.20
C ASN A 226 12.19 -4.09 -36.51
N ILE A 227 11.83 -2.80 -36.67
CA ILE A 227 12.37 -1.96 -37.76
C ILE A 227 13.86 -1.73 -37.51
N VAL A 228 14.23 -1.57 -36.24
CA VAL A 228 15.62 -1.54 -35.78
C VAL A 228 15.72 -2.14 -34.37
N ASP A 229 16.71 -3.00 -34.18
CA ASP A 229 17.13 -3.49 -32.85
C ASP A 229 18.60 -3.12 -32.67
N GLY A 230 18.88 -2.24 -31.71
CA GLY A 230 20.23 -1.82 -31.41
C GLY A 230 20.37 -0.38 -30.94
N PRO A 231 21.63 0.04 -30.68
CA PRO A 231 21.93 1.37 -30.16
C PRO A 231 21.56 2.48 -31.17
N VAL A 232 21.15 3.63 -30.66
CA VAL A 232 20.88 4.83 -31.45
C VAL A 232 22.20 5.40 -31.97
N ASN A 233 22.49 5.16 -33.24
CA ASN A 233 23.66 5.70 -33.96
C ASN A 233 23.33 5.84 -35.46
N ASP A 234 24.22 6.49 -36.20
CA ASP A 234 24.01 6.80 -37.63
C ASP A 234 23.88 5.55 -38.51
N LEU A 235 24.65 4.49 -38.22
CA LEU A 235 24.61 3.24 -38.97
C LEU A 235 23.23 2.58 -38.84
N ASN A 236 22.77 2.42 -37.60
CA ASN A 236 21.46 1.84 -37.30
C ASN A 236 20.31 2.74 -37.79
N CYS A 237 20.50 4.06 -37.88
CA CYS A 237 19.52 4.95 -38.50
C CYS A 237 19.37 4.68 -40.00
N ILE A 238 20.48 4.47 -40.72
CA ILE A 238 20.47 4.12 -42.15
C ILE A 238 19.76 2.77 -42.35
N GLU A 239 20.10 1.77 -41.56
CA GLU A 239 19.47 0.44 -41.62
C GLU A 239 17.97 0.50 -41.30
N ALA A 240 17.58 1.25 -40.26
CA ALA A 240 16.17 1.47 -39.91
C ALA A 240 15.39 2.09 -41.06
N MET A 241 15.95 3.11 -41.73
CA MET A 241 15.29 3.78 -42.85
C MET A 241 15.16 2.88 -44.08
N GLU A 242 16.13 1.98 -44.31
CA GLU A 242 16.02 0.95 -45.34
C GLU A 242 14.93 -0.08 -45.00
N ALA A 243 14.81 -0.50 -43.74
CA ALA A 243 13.72 -1.34 -43.26
C ALA A 243 12.35 -0.66 -43.40
N VAL A 244 12.26 0.63 -43.06
CA VAL A 244 11.04 1.46 -43.25
C VAL A 244 10.60 1.45 -44.71
N ARG A 245 11.55 1.69 -45.63
CA ARG A 245 11.28 1.73 -47.07
C ARG A 245 10.86 0.36 -47.62
N THR A 246 11.62 -0.68 -47.30
CA THR A 246 11.41 -2.04 -47.83
C THR A 246 10.13 -2.69 -47.28
N ARG A 247 9.78 -2.43 -46.02
CA ARG A 247 8.59 -2.98 -45.37
C ARG A 247 7.34 -2.10 -45.50
N GLY A 248 7.43 -0.97 -46.20
CA GLY A 248 6.30 -0.10 -46.51
C GLY A 248 5.73 0.65 -45.29
N PHE A 249 6.60 1.04 -44.34
CA PHE A 249 6.17 1.87 -43.21
C PHE A 249 6.03 3.32 -43.68
N GLY A 250 4.90 3.95 -43.35
CA GLY A 250 4.58 5.31 -43.75
C GLY A 250 5.67 6.30 -43.36
N HIS A 251 6.29 6.91 -44.35
CA HIS A 251 7.36 7.89 -44.18
C HIS A 251 7.13 9.10 -45.09
N LYS A 252 7.31 10.29 -44.53
CA LYS A 252 7.34 11.55 -45.27
C LYS A 252 8.30 12.50 -44.57
N GLU A 253 9.34 12.93 -45.28
CA GLU A 253 10.32 13.89 -44.78
C GLU A 253 9.67 15.24 -44.45
N ASP A 254 10.07 15.83 -43.31
CA ASP A 254 9.63 17.14 -42.86
C ASP A 254 10.86 18.02 -42.56
N GLU A 255 11.44 18.61 -43.60
CA GLU A 255 12.63 19.45 -43.52
C GLU A 255 12.46 20.63 -42.54
N ASN A 256 11.23 21.14 -42.39
CA ASN A 256 10.91 22.28 -41.54
C ASN A 256 10.47 21.89 -40.12
N ALA A 257 10.55 20.61 -39.75
CA ALA A 257 10.23 20.17 -38.40
C ALA A 257 11.12 20.89 -37.37
N ARG A 258 10.49 21.51 -36.38
CA ARG A 258 11.17 22.25 -35.31
C ARG A 258 11.86 21.27 -34.36
N GLU A 259 13.16 21.50 -34.13
CA GLU A 259 14.00 20.72 -33.22
C GLU A 259 14.53 21.63 -32.10
N GLY A 260 14.81 21.06 -30.94
CA GLY A 260 15.31 21.81 -29.78
C GLY A 260 15.53 20.92 -28.56
N ILE A 261 15.60 21.53 -27.38
CA ILE A 261 15.83 20.82 -26.10
C ILE A 261 14.69 21.16 -25.13
N THR A 262 14.15 20.14 -24.46
CA THR A 262 13.13 20.32 -23.42
C THR A 262 13.67 21.06 -22.20
N GLY A 263 12.89 21.97 -21.64
CA GLY A 263 13.28 22.88 -20.57
C GLY A 263 13.92 24.18 -21.07
N GLU A 264 14.54 24.18 -22.25
CA GLU A 264 15.08 25.37 -22.91
C GLU A 264 14.09 25.96 -23.92
N ASP A 265 13.46 25.12 -24.75
CA ASP A 265 12.40 25.53 -25.68
C ASP A 265 11.01 25.26 -25.07
N TYR A 266 10.34 26.32 -24.63
CA TYR A 266 9.01 26.25 -24.03
C TYR A 266 7.98 25.54 -24.93
N SER A 267 8.10 25.67 -26.25
CA SER A 267 7.11 25.07 -27.18
C SER A 267 7.29 23.57 -27.38
N LEU A 268 8.45 23.02 -27.02
CA LEU A 268 8.76 21.59 -27.05
C LEU A 268 8.72 20.97 -25.64
N THR A 269 8.52 21.80 -24.62
CA THR A 269 8.49 21.39 -23.22
C THR A 269 7.08 21.03 -22.81
N ASN A 270 6.92 19.86 -22.20
CA ASN A 270 5.65 19.46 -21.62
C ASN A 270 5.70 19.64 -20.10
N VAL A 271 4.62 20.16 -19.53
CA VAL A 271 4.49 20.42 -18.10
C VAL A 271 3.20 19.79 -17.58
N ILE A 272 3.23 19.33 -16.33
CA ILE A 272 2.08 18.75 -15.65
C ILE A 272 1.86 19.47 -14.32
N HIS A 273 0.61 19.81 -14.01
CA HIS A 273 0.28 20.41 -12.72
C HIS A 273 0.55 19.42 -11.58
N ARG A 274 1.05 19.88 -10.43
CA ARG A 274 1.38 18.96 -9.31
C ARG A 274 0.21 18.11 -8.84
N GLU A 275 -0.99 18.67 -8.84
CA GLU A 275 -2.21 17.92 -8.51
C GLU A 275 -2.50 16.80 -9.50
N GLU A 276 -2.36 17.07 -10.81
CA GLU A 276 -2.53 16.04 -11.84
C GLU A 276 -1.43 14.96 -11.74
N TYR A 277 -0.20 15.37 -11.42
CA TYR A 277 0.90 14.45 -11.17
C TYR A 277 0.61 13.54 -9.97
N ALA A 278 0.16 14.12 -8.85
CA ALA A 278 -0.18 13.37 -7.65
C ALA A 278 -1.31 12.37 -7.89
N ASN A 279 -2.32 12.74 -8.68
CA ASN A 279 -3.42 11.85 -9.04
C ASN A 279 -2.99 10.69 -9.95
N LYS A 280 -1.92 10.83 -10.72
CA LYS A 280 -1.42 9.78 -11.63
C LYS A 280 -0.37 8.88 -11.00
N TYR A 281 0.55 9.46 -10.24
CA TYR A 281 1.77 8.78 -9.79
C TYR A 281 1.91 8.80 -8.26
N GLY A 282 0.98 9.40 -7.52
CA GLY A 282 1.19 9.78 -6.13
C GLY A 282 2.03 11.06 -5.98
N PRO A 283 2.05 11.68 -4.79
CA PRO A 283 2.71 12.95 -4.57
C PRO A 283 4.23 12.87 -4.77
N THR A 284 4.86 14.04 -4.90
CA THR A 284 6.32 14.19 -5.07
C THR A 284 6.90 15.19 -4.07
N THR A 285 8.20 15.44 -4.16
CA THR A 285 8.97 16.29 -3.25
C THR A 285 8.27 17.62 -2.99
N GLY A 286 8.06 17.92 -1.70
CA GLY A 286 7.41 19.14 -1.23
C GLY A 286 5.93 18.99 -0.88
N ASP A 287 5.22 18.06 -1.52
CA ASP A 287 3.81 17.80 -1.28
C ASP A 287 3.61 17.17 0.11
N LYS A 288 2.39 17.28 0.66
CA LYS A 288 2.03 16.72 1.96
C LYS A 288 0.83 15.80 1.88
N ILE A 289 0.81 14.76 2.70
CA ILE A 289 -0.29 13.79 2.80
C ILE A 289 -0.81 13.79 4.24
N ARG A 290 -2.12 13.86 4.43
CA ARG A 290 -2.73 13.61 5.74
C ARG A 290 -2.73 12.12 6.05
N LEU A 291 -2.31 11.74 7.25
CA LEU A 291 -2.33 10.33 7.65
C LEU A 291 -3.72 9.93 8.16
N GLY A 292 -4.49 9.24 7.32
CA GLY A 292 -5.88 8.87 7.64
C GLY A 292 -6.73 10.11 7.91
N ASP A 293 -7.54 10.05 8.96
CA ASP A 293 -8.37 11.15 9.50
C ASP A 293 -7.68 11.92 10.64
N THR A 294 -6.37 11.75 10.81
CA THR A 294 -5.61 12.44 11.86
C THR A 294 -5.30 13.90 11.50
N ASN A 295 -4.69 14.63 12.43
CA ASN A 295 -4.13 15.96 12.20
C ASN A 295 -2.66 15.95 11.73
N LEU A 296 -2.09 14.78 11.44
CA LEU A 296 -0.70 14.62 11.02
C LEU A 296 -0.57 14.76 9.51
N PHE A 297 0.46 15.50 9.09
CA PHE A 297 0.83 15.66 7.67
C PHE A 297 2.25 15.19 7.43
N ALA A 298 2.41 14.17 6.59
CA ALA A 298 3.68 13.68 6.11
C ALA A 298 4.10 14.48 4.87
N LYS A 299 5.27 15.13 4.90
CA LYS A 299 5.84 15.86 3.76
C LYS A 299 6.81 14.95 3.01
N ILE A 300 6.72 14.89 1.69
CA ILE A 300 7.69 14.17 0.86
C ILE A 300 9.02 14.94 0.85
N GLU A 301 10.05 14.33 1.43
CA GLU A 301 11.38 14.93 1.62
C GLU A 301 12.25 14.86 0.37
N LYS A 302 12.14 13.75 -0.38
CA LYS A 302 12.84 13.50 -1.65
C LYS A 302 12.04 12.56 -2.54
N ASP A 303 12.30 12.62 -3.84
CA ASP A 303 11.76 11.73 -4.86
C ASP A 303 12.90 11.23 -5.75
N PHE A 304 12.93 9.93 -6.02
CA PHE A 304 13.91 9.30 -6.91
C PHE A 304 13.47 9.30 -8.37
N ALA A 305 12.22 9.65 -8.66
CA ALA A 305 11.70 9.72 -10.02
C ALA A 305 12.48 10.72 -10.89
N VAL A 306 12.63 10.38 -12.17
CA VAL A 306 13.00 11.33 -13.23
C VAL A 306 11.70 11.67 -13.95
N TYR A 307 11.22 12.91 -13.81
CA TYR A 307 9.86 13.25 -14.23
C TYR A 307 9.63 12.99 -15.73
N GLY A 308 8.65 12.16 -16.05
CA GLY A 308 8.35 11.66 -17.40
C GLY A 308 8.90 10.28 -17.75
N ASP A 309 9.61 9.62 -16.82
CA ASP A 309 10.06 8.22 -16.86
C ASP A 309 9.49 7.38 -15.68
N GLU A 310 8.32 7.77 -15.14
CA GLU A 310 7.64 7.03 -14.07
C GLU A 310 7.24 5.62 -14.54
N CYS A 311 7.50 4.62 -13.70
CA CYS A 311 7.15 3.24 -13.99
C CYS A 311 5.66 3.01 -13.73
N VAL A 312 4.84 2.93 -14.79
CA VAL A 312 3.40 2.65 -14.67
C VAL A 312 3.00 1.46 -15.54
N PHE A 313 2.33 0.49 -14.93
CA PHE A 313 1.87 -0.73 -15.59
C PHE A 313 0.44 -0.63 -16.12
N GLY A 314 0.18 -1.26 -17.27
CA GLY A 314 -1.15 -1.38 -17.87
C GLY A 314 -1.16 -1.29 -19.40
N GLY A 315 -2.35 -1.50 -19.99
CA GLY A 315 -2.55 -1.43 -21.44
C GLY A 315 -2.08 -0.10 -22.04
N GLY A 316 -1.07 -0.15 -22.91
CA GLY A 316 -0.52 1.04 -23.57
C GLY A 316 0.37 1.94 -22.70
N LYS A 317 0.73 1.50 -21.48
CA LYS A 317 1.55 2.29 -20.54
C LYS A 317 3.06 2.06 -20.72
N VAL A 318 3.84 2.24 -19.65
CA VAL A 318 5.31 2.32 -19.66
C VAL A 318 5.98 0.95 -19.59
N ILE A 319 5.58 0.12 -18.62
CA ILE A 319 6.21 -1.18 -18.36
C ILE A 319 5.72 -2.20 -19.41
N ARG A 320 6.43 -2.21 -20.55
CA ARG A 320 6.21 -3.09 -21.70
C ARG A 320 7.55 -3.37 -22.37
N ASP A 321 7.61 -4.49 -23.10
CA ASP A 321 8.80 -4.98 -23.79
C ASP A 321 9.54 -3.89 -24.60
N GLY A 322 10.85 -3.76 -24.35
CA GLY A 322 11.74 -2.78 -24.99
C GLY A 322 11.53 -1.33 -24.56
N MET A 323 10.55 -1.05 -23.69
CA MET A 323 10.19 0.28 -23.21
C MET A 323 10.63 0.42 -21.74
N GLY A 324 9.70 0.53 -20.78
CA GLY A 324 10.04 0.49 -19.35
C GLY A 324 10.42 -0.91 -18.86
N GLN A 325 10.10 -1.98 -19.60
CA GLN A 325 10.60 -3.33 -19.36
C GLN A 325 11.82 -3.57 -20.26
N SER A 326 12.96 -3.89 -19.65
CA SER A 326 14.22 -4.15 -20.34
C SER A 326 14.21 -5.47 -21.10
N CYS A 327 14.91 -5.49 -22.25
CA CYS A 327 14.96 -6.61 -23.18
C CYS A 327 16.39 -6.86 -23.68
N GLY A 328 17.37 -6.91 -22.77
CA GLY A 328 18.78 -7.11 -23.16
C GLY A 328 19.77 -7.29 -22.02
N HIS A 329 19.31 -7.28 -20.78
CA HIS A 329 20.13 -7.50 -19.59
C HIS A 329 20.28 -9.00 -19.27
N PRO A 330 21.29 -9.40 -18.49
CA PRO A 330 21.38 -10.75 -17.94
C PRO A 330 20.11 -11.14 -17.16
N PRO A 331 19.50 -12.33 -17.38
CA PRO A 331 18.23 -12.68 -16.73
C PRO A 331 18.25 -12.65 -15.19
N ASP A 332 19.40 -12.91 -14.58
CA ASP A 332 19.62 -12.86 -13.14
C ASP A 332 19.60 -11.44 -12.56
N HIS A 333 19.67 -10.40 -13.40
CA HIS A 333 19.55 -9.01 -12.95
C HIS A 333 18.09 -8.52 -12.92
N SER A 334 17.13 -9.26 -13.50
CA SER A 334 15.71 -8.94 -13.35
C SER A 334 15.33 -8.93 -11.87
N LEU A 335 14.55 -7.93 -11.45
CA LEU A 335 13.81 -7.99 -10.20
C LEU A 335 12.76 -9.11 -10.27
N ASP A 336 12.39 -9.69 -9.12
CA ASP A 336 11.27 -10.63 -9.06
C ASP A 336 9.96 -9.85 -9.04
N THR A 337 9.92 -8.78 -8.23
CA THR A 337 8.78 -7.86 -8.15
C THR A 337 9.28 -6.42 -8.02
N VAL A 338 8.56 -5.47 -8.60
CA VAL A 338 8.75 -4.04 -8.35
C VAL A 338 7.48 -3.42 -7.78
N VAL A 339 7.60 -2.65 -6.70
CA VAL A 339 6.53 -1.77 -6.21
C VAL A 339 6.78 -0.39 -6.79
N THR A 340 5.92 0.09 -7.69
CA THR A 340 6.13 1.34 -8.42
C THR A 340 5.61 2.55 -7.69
N ASN A 341 6.30 3.69 -7.77
CA ASN A 341 5.83 4.99 -7.30
C ASN A 341 5.30 5.00 -5.84
N ALA A 342 5.96 4.28 -4.93
CA ALA A 342 5.53 4.18 -3.54
C ALA A 342 5.93 5.42 -2.72
N VAL A 343 5.00 5.97 -1.94
CA VAL A 343 5.36 6.89 -0.85
C VAL A 343 5.79 6.04 0.35
N ILE A 344 7.07 6.08 0.69
CA ILE A 344 7.66 5.34 1.80
C ILE A 344 7.62 6.22 3.04
N ILE A 345 6.97 5.74 4.10
CA ILE A 345 7.06 6.32 5.44
C ILE A 345 7.82 5.34 6.32
N ASP A 346 9.02 5.76 6.74
CA ASP A 346 9.89 4.97 7.58
C ASP A 346 10.63 5.87 8.58
N TYR A 347 11.22 5.28 9.62
CA TYR A 347 12.03 6.04 10.58
C TYR A 347 13.27 6.69 9.93
N THR A 348 13.75 6.15 8.79
CA THR A 348 14.86 6.72 8.02
C THR A 348 14.48 7.94 7.19
N GLY A 349 13.18 8.23 7.01
CA GLY A 349 12.68 9.40 6.29
C GLY A 349 11.35 9.14 5.58
N ILE A 350 10.83 10.19 4.94
CA ILE A 350 9.58 10.17 4.18
C ILE A 350 9.87 10.54 2.73
N TYR A 351 9.81 9.58 1.81
CA TYR A 351 10.27 9.79 0.44
C TYR A 351 9.53 8.94 -0.59
N LYS A 352 9.67 9.32 -1.86
CA LYS A 352 9.02 8.67 -3.00
C LYS A 352 10.03 7.87 -3.81
N ALA A 353 9.75 6.58 -4.04
CA ALA A 353 10.64 5.70 -4.80
C ALA A 353 9.90 4.47 -5.35
N ASP A 354 10.53 3.78 -6.30
CA ASP A 354 10.23 2.39 -6.60
C ASP A 354 10.99 1.48 -5.62
N ILE A 355 10.41 0.31 -5.30
CA ILE A 355 11.02 -0.71 -4.43
C ILE A 355 11.24 -1.99 -5.25
N GLY A 356 12.49 -2.41 -5.39
CA GLY A 356 12.85 -3.67 -6.02
C GLY A 356 12.91 -4.81 -5.01
N ILE A 357 12.23 -5.91 -5.31
CA ILE A 357 12.23 -7.14 -4.52
C ILE A 357 12.92 -8.24 -5.33
N LYS A 358 13.82 -8.97 -4.67
CA LYS A 358 14.51 -10.15 -5.22
C LYS A 358 14.75 -11.17 -4.12
N ASP A 359 14.45 -12.44 -4.38
CA ASP A 359 14.61 -13.56 -3.45
C ASP A 359 13.93 -13.31 -2.09
N GLY A 360 12.79 -12.64 -2.10
CA GLY A 360 12.03 -12.28 -0.88
C GLY A 360 12.61 -11.13 -0.05
N LEU A 361 13.66 -10.46 -0.54
CA LEU A 361 14.33 -9.34 0.13
C LEU A 361 14.13 -8.03 -0.62
N ILE A 362 14.23 -6.91 0.09
CA ILE A 362 14.34 -5.58 -0.53
C ILE A 362 15.74 -5.48 -1.14
N ALA A 363 15.82 -5.63 -2.46
CA ALA A 363 17.08 -5.58 -3.20
C ALA A 363 17.57 -4.14 -3.37
N SER A 364 16.64 -3.20 -3.52
CA SER A 364 16.95 -1.80 -3.82
C SER A 364 15.74 -0.88 -3.67
N ILE A 365 16.01 0.40 -3.42
CA ILE A 365 15.02 1.48 -3.35
C ILE A 365 15.55 2.64 -4.17
N GLY A 366 14.79 3.14 -5.13
CA GLY A 366 15.24 4.22 -6.02
C GLY A 366 14.38 4.38 -7.27
N LYS A 367 15.01 4.55 -8.44
CA LYS A 367 14.32 4.60 -9.73
C LYS A 367 14.45 3.27 -10.49
N ALA A 368 13.33 2.60 -10.74
CA ALA A 368 13.27 1.37 -11.52
C ALA A 368 13.08 1.65 -13.02
N GLY A 369 13.16 0.60 -13.82
CA GLY A 369 12.77 0.62 -15.23
C GLY A 369 13.75 -0.11 -16.12
N ASN A 370 14.05 0.50 -17.27
CA ASN A 370 14.92 -0.06 -18.28
C ASN A 370 16.10 0.89 -18.56
N PRO A 371 17.36 0.49 -18.26
CA PRO A 371 18.53 1.31 -18.52
C PRO A 371 18.78 1.58 -20.00
N ASP A 372 18.21 0.78 -20.92
CA ASP A 372 18.33 1.02 -22.37
C ASP A 372 17.65 2.33 -22.82
N VAL A 373 16.62 2.80 -22.09
CA VAL A 373 15.77 3.92 -22.53
C VAL A 373 15.48 4.97 -21.45
N MET A 374 15.91 4.75 -20.20
CA MET A 374 15.67 5.63 -19.06
C MET A 374 16.98 5.97 -18.34
N ASN A 375 17.12 7.23 -17.94
CA ASN A 375 18.25 7.67 -17.11
C ASN A 375 18.05 7.23 -15.65
N GLY A 376 19.14 6.96 -14.93
CA GLY A 376 19.11 6.76 -13.48
C GLY A 376 18.63 5.38 -13.01
N VAL A 377 18.48 4.42 -13.93
CA VAL A 377 18.16 3.02 -13.58
C VAL A 377 19.47 2.27 -13.32
N PHE A 378 19.69 1.82 -12.09
CA PHE A 378 20.84 0.99 -11.73
C PHE A 378 20.59 -0.50 -12.05
N ALA A 379 21.66 -1.30 -12.13
CA ALA A 379 21.60 -2.71 -12.51
C ALA A 379 20.74 -3.59 -11.59
N ASN A 380 20.54 -3.20 -10.34
CA ASN A 380 19.68 -3.88 -9.37
C ASN A 380 18.22 -3.41 -9.38
N MET A 381 17.87 -2.46 -10.25
CA MET A 381 16.52 -1.86 -10.35
C MET A 381 15.89 -2.11 -11.73
N ILE A 382 16.35 -3.17 -12.42
CA ILE A 382 15.90 -3.51 -13.77
C ILE A 382 14.56 -4.26 -13.70
N ILE A 383 13.57 -3.74 -14.42
CA ILE A 383 12.32 -4.45 -14.69
C ILE A 383 12.51 -5.29 -15.95
N GLY A 384 12.48 -6.61 -15.81
CA GLY A 384 12.64 -7.55 -16.93
C GLY A 384 11.37 -8.31 -17.26
N ALA A 385 11.49 -9.28 -18.17
CA ALA A 385 10.38 -10.15 -18.55
C ALA A 385 9.87 -11.04 -17.40
N ASN A 386 10.71 -11.31 -16.39
CA ASN A 386 10.39 -12.14 -15.23
C ASN A 386 10.01 -11.32 -13.98
N THR A 387 9.70 -10.02 -14.15
CA THR A 387 9.39 -9.12 -13.04
C THR A 387 7.87 -8.88 -12.92
N GLU A 388 7.31 -9.16 -11.75
CA GLU A 388 5.93 -8.78 -11.38
C GLU A 388 5.85 -7.29 -10.98
N VAL A 389 4.67 -6.68 -11.11
CA VAL A 389 4.44 -5.28 -10.74
C VAL A 389 3.34 -5.15 -9.68
N ILE A 390 3.66 -4.43 -8.60
CA ILE A 390 2.68 -3.92 -7.63
C ILE A 390 2.59 -2.40 -7.81
N ALA A 391 1.40 -1.88 -8.12
CA ALA A 391 1.18 -0.45 -8.27
C ALA A 391 1.13 0.24 -6.90
N GLY A 392 2.15 1.04 -6.57
CA GLY A 392 2.22 1.84 -5.35
C GLY A 392 1.83 3.30 -5.56
N GLU A 393 1.58 3.75 -6.80
CA GLU A 393 1.07 5.10 -7.08
C GLU A 393 -0.22 5.40 -6.30
N GLY A 394 -0.21 6.48 -5.52
CA GLY A 394 -1.33 6.87 -4.66
C GLY A 394 -1.39 6.16 -3.30
N PHE A 395 -0.48 5.21 -3.02
CA PHE A 395 -0.42 4.48 -1.76
C PHE A 395 0.81 4.86 -0.92
N ILE A 396 0.68 4.62 0.39
CA ILE A 396 1.79 4.67 1.35
C ILE A 396 2.27 3.23 1.59
N VAL A 397 3.58 3.04 1.56
CA VAL A 397 4.27 1.80 1.95
C VAL A 397 5.03 2.04 3.25
N THR A 398 4.91 1.08 4.17
CA THR A 398 5.62 1.07 5.46
C THR A 398 6.25 -0.30 5.66
N ALA A 399 7.21 -0.41 6.58
CA ALA A 399 7.62 -1.71 7.07
C ALA A 399 6.44 -2.40 7.78
N GLY A 400 6.37 -3.72 7.68
CA GLY A 400 5.40 -4.48 8.47
C GLY A 400 5.65 -4.27 9.97
N ALA A 401 4.60 -4.06 10.75
CA ALA A 401 4.74 -3.78 12.17
C ALA A 401 5.32 -4.98 12.94
N ILE A 402 6.07 -4.68 14.00
CA ILE A 402 6.66 -5.66 14.91
C ILE A 402 6.01 -5.51 16.28
N ASP A 403 5.15 -6.45 16.67
CA ASP A 403 4.65 -6.49 18.03
C ASP A 403 5.50 -7.43 18.90
N CYS A 404 6.33 -6.83 19.74
CA CYS A 404 7.16 -7.54 20.69
C CYS A 404 6.58 -7.72 22.11
N HIS A 405 5.26 -7.67 22.31
CA HIS A 405 4.64 -8.03 23.59
C HIS A 405 3.40 -8.91 23.38
N VAL A 406 3.59 -10.03 22.67
CA VAL A 406 2.48 -10.93 22.32
C VAL A 406 2.28 -12.00 23.38
N HIS A 407 1.04 -12.18 23.81
CA HIS A 407 0.62 -13.38 24.53
C HIS A 407 0.01 -14.37 23.53
N PHE A 408 0.65 -15.51 23.29
CA PHE A 408 0.14 -16.52 22.35
C PHE A 408 -1.00 -17.36 22.97
N ILE A 409 -2.10 -16.68 23.28
CA ILE A 409 -3.30 -17.24 23.95
C ILE A 409 -4.11 -18.12 23.00
N CYS A 410 -4.26 -17.69 21.75
CA CYS A 410 -4.99 -18.42 20.72
C CYS A 410 -4.44 -18.06 19.33
N PRO A 411 -4.64 -18.90 18.29
CA PRO A 411 -4.15 -18.58 16.95
C PRO A 411 -4.92 -17.43 16.27
N GLN A 412 -6.15 -17.12 16.71
CA GLN A 412 -6.98 -16.10 16.07
C GLN A 412 -6.34 -14.70 16.11
N LEU A 413 -5.62 -14.38 17.20
CA LEU A 413 -4.92 -13.10 17.31
C LEU A 413 -3.79 -12.94 16.28
N VAL A 414 -3.28 -14.04 15.71
CA VAL A 414 -2.29 -14.00 14.63
C VAL A 414 -2.94 -13.50 13.34
N TYR A 415 -4.17 -13.93 13.06
CA TYR A 415 -4.93 -13.44 11.90
C TYR A 415 -5.30 -11.97 12.06
N GLU A 416 -5.62 -11.53 13.28
CA GLU A 416 -5.86 -10.10 13.57
C GLU A 416 -4.58 -9.27 13.50
N ALA A 417 -3.42 -9.85 13.85
CA ALA A 417 -2.14 -9.18 13.74
C ALA A 417 -1.79 -8.93 12.26
N VAL A 418 -1.83 -9.96 11.41
CA VAL A 418 -1.50 -9.77 9.98
C VAL A 418 -2.53 -8.91 9.26
N SER A 419 -3.83 -9.00 9.60
CA SER A 419 -4.87 -8.16 8.99
C SER A 419 -4.72 -6.67 9.33
N SER A 420 -4.05 -6.35 10.45
CA SER A 420 -3.75 -4.97 10.88
C SER A 420 -2.37 -4.47 10.43
N GLY A 421 -1.60 -5.28 9.70
CA GLY A 421 -0.27 -4.92 9.18
C GLY A 421 0.91 -5.35 10.05
N ILE A 422 0.70 -6.16 11.10
CA ILE A 422 1.80 -6.77 11.87
C ILE A 422 2.33 -7.99 11.11
N THR A 423 3.65 -8.03 10.91
CA THR A 423 4.33 -9.14 10.19
C THR A 423 5.31 -9.89 11.09
N THR A 424 5.58 -9.38 12.30
CA THR A 424 6.45 -10.03 13.27
C THR A 424 5.83 -10.00 14.66
N MET A 425 5.78 -11.16 15.31
CA MET A 425 5.20 -11.34 16.64
C MET A 425 6.25 -11.92 17.59
N VAL A 426 6.66 -11.13 18.59
CA VAL A 426 7.57 -11.56 19.65
C VAL A 426 6.84 -11.56 20.99
N GLY A 427 6.95 -12.67 21.71
CA GLY A 427 6.08 -12.90 22.86
C GLY A 427 6.29 -14.26 23.49
N GLY A 428 5.30 -14.78 24.21
CA GLY A 428 5.37 -16.12 24.79
C GLY A 428 3.99 -16.67 25.12
N GLY A 429 3.87 -17.99 25.16
CA GLY A 429 2.61 -18.65 25.43
C GLY A 429 2.51 -20.06 24.86
N THR A 430 1.52 -20.80 25.34
CA THR A 430 1.25 -22.20 24.95
C THR A 430 -0.25 -22.43 24.73
N GLY A 431 -0.95 -21.44 24.19
CA GLY A 431 -2.41 -21.42 24.14
C GLY A 431 -3.05 -20.88 25.43
N PRO A 432 -4.35 -21.15 25.70
CA PRO A 432 -5.16 -20.41 26.68
C PRO A 432 -4.92 -20.83 28.14
N ALA A 433 -3.76 -21.41 28.44
CA ALA A 433 -3.35 -21.75 29.80
C ALA A 433 -3.24 -20.50 30.68
N SER A 434 -3.50 -20.64 31.98
CA SER A 434 -3.47 -19.53 32.95
C SER A 434 -2.14 -18.77 32.92
N GLY A 435 -1.02 -19.49 32.77
CA GLY A 435 0.31 -18.89 32.65
C GLY A 435 0.43 -17.97 31.44
N THR A 436 0.02 -18.42 30.24
CA THR A 436 0.03 -17.60 29.01
C THR A 436 -0.90 -16.40 29.11
N ARG A 437 -2.09 -16.60 29.69
CA ARG A 437 -3.09 -15.53 29.84
C ARG A 437 -2.60 -14.40 30.74
N ALA A 438 -1.65 -14.68 31.63
CA ALA A 438 -1.03 -13.71 32.51
C ALA A 438 0.32 -13.21 32.00
N THR A 439 1.13 -14.09 31.39
CA THR A 439 2.56 -13.85 31.15
C THR A 439 2.96 -14.27 29.74
N THR A 440 3.83 -13.49 29.09
CA THR A 440 4.46 -13.84 27.82
C THR A 440 5.57 -14.86 28.05
N CYS A 441 5.22 -16.08 28.41
CA CYS A 441 6.19 -17.14 28.71
C CYS A 441 5.79 -18.43 27.99
N THR A 442 6.73 -19.03 27.26
CA THR A 442 6.68 -20.41 26.73
C THR A 442 7.61 -21.26 27.60
N PRO A 443 7.12 -21.91 28.68
CA PRO A 443 8.00 -22.29 29.80
C PRO A 443 8.86 -23.54 29.59
N ALA A 444 8.35 -24.58 28.93
CA ALA A 444 9.04 -25.86 28.82
C ALA A 444 9.63 -26.11 27.42
N PRO A 445 10.80 -26.78 27.30
CA PRO A 445 11.39 -27.11 25.99
C PRO A 445 10.45 -27.84 25.01
N VAL A 446 9.59 -28.73 25.53
CA VAL A 446 8.58 -29.42 24.70
C VAL A 446 7.54 -28.45 24.14
N GLN A 447 7.13 -27.45 24.93
CA GLN A 447 6.18 -26.43 24.50
C GLN A 447 6.83 -25.47 23.51
N MET A 448 8.10 -25.12 23.71
CA MET A 448 8.89 -24.33 22.75
C MET A 448 8.90 -25.01 21.38
N LYS A 449 9.27 -26.29 21.34
CA LYS A 449 9.22 -27.11 20.12
C LYS A 449 7.83 -27.11 19.48
N MET A 450 6.78 -27.34 20.28
CA MET A 450 5.40 -27.38 19.76
C MET A 450 4.94 -26.03 19.21
N MET A 451 5.31 -24.92 19.85
CA MET A 451 4.94 -23.59 19.36
C MET A 451 5.65 -23.25 18.05
N LEU A 452 6.95 -23.54 17.96
CA LEU A 452 7.71 -23.41 16.70
C LEU A 452 7.07 -24.22 15.57
N GLN A 453 6.77 -25.51 15.83
CA GLN A 453 6.10 -26.38 14.85
C GLN A 453 4.68 -25.91 14.50
N SER A 454 3.94 -25.36 15.47
CA SER A 454 2.56 -24.92 15.26
C SER A 454 2.45 -23.68 14.40
N THR A 455 3.49 -22.85 14.31
CA THR A 455 3.48 -21.58 13.58
C THR A 455 4.27 -21.63 12.27
N ASP A 456 4.84 -22.77 11.90
CA ASP A 456 5.76 -22.94 10.77
C ASP A 456 5.12 -22.59 9.41
N ASP A 457 3.80 -22.82 9.27
CA ASP A 457 3.04 -22.52 8.06
C ASP A 457 2.39 -21.12 8.06
N LEU A 458 2.56 -20.33 9.13
CA LEU A 458 1.95 -19.01 9.24
C LEU A 458 2.87 -17.95 8.63
N PRO A 459 2.37 -17.05 7.77
CA PRO A 459 3.19 -16.08 7.02
C PRO A 459 3.56 -14.86 7.89
N LEU A 460 4.13 -15.09 9.07
CA LEU A 460 4.68 -14.07 9.97
C LEU A 460 6.01 -14.56 10.54
N ASN A 461 6.84 -13.62 10.96
CA ASN A 461 8.03 -13.95 11.76
C ASN A 461 7.64 -14.13 13.23
N PHE A 462 8.15 -15.17 13.89
CA PHE A 462 7.86 -15.46 15.30
C PHE A 462 9.11 -15.46 16.17
N GLY A 463 8.99 -14.86 17.35
CA GLY A 463 9.97 -14.98 18.43
C GLY A 463 9.28 -15.40 19.73
N PHE A 464 9.72 -16.52 20.32
CA PHE A 464 9.17 -17.01 21.58
C PHE A 464 10.12 -16.74 22.74
N THR A 465 9.56 -16.32 23.88
CA THR A 465 10.29 -15.98 25.09
C THR A 465 10.01 -17.02 26.17
N GLY A 466 11.08 -17.44 26.85
CA GLY A 466 11.01 -18.35 27.99
C GLY A 466 10.63 -17.64 29.28
N LYS A 467 10.40 -18.40 30.35
CA LYS A 467 10.22 -17.84 31.69
C LYS A 467 11.59 -17.51 32.29
N GLY A 468 11.82 -16.25 32.65
CA GLY A 468 13.06 -15.78 33.26
C GLY A 468 13.07 -15.77 34.80
N ASN A 469 11.91 -16.00 35.44
CA ASN A 469 11.79 -15.98 36.90
C ASN A 469 12.38 -17.24 37.54
N CYS A 470 13.70 -17.27 37.72
CA CYS A 470 14.39 -18.27 38.53
C CYS A 470 15.64 -17.66 39.16
N ALA A 471 15.92 -17.99 40.43
CA ALA A 471 17.15 -17.56 41.11
C ALA A 471 18.36 -18.46 40.79
N LYS A 472 18.19 -19.44 39.89
CA LYS A 472 19.22 -20.37 39.41
C LYS A 472 19.19 -20.46 37.87
N PRO A 473 20.35 -20.59 37.21
CA PRO A 473 20.45 -20.44 35.76
C PRO A 473 20.09 -21.70 34.97
N ASP A 474 20.06 -22.86 35.62
CA ASP A 474 20.02 -24.19 34.99
C ASP A 474 18.86 -24.32 33.99
N GLU A 475 17.62 -24.03 34.42
CA GLU A 475 16.43 -24.12 33.57
C GLU A 475 16.35 -23.01 32.51
N LEU A 476 16.96 -21.85 32.78
CA LEU A 476 17.00 -20.75 31.82
C LEU A 476 17.89 -21.12 30.62
N HIS A 477 19.02 -21.79 30.86
CA HIS A 477 19.85 -22.31 29.77
C HIS A 477 19.11 -23.32 28.90
N GLU A 478 18.32 -24.20 29.50
CA GLU A 478 17.58 -25.23 28.76
C GLU A 478 16.47 -24.64 27.88
N ILE A 479 15.73 -23.64 28.35
CA ILE A 479 14.68 -23.03 27.53
C ILE A 479 15.25 -22.18 26.38
N VAL A 480 16.41 -21.55 26.58
CA VAL A 480 17.12 -20.83 25.52
C VAL A 480 17.62 -21.79 24.45
N LYS A 481 18.30 -22.88 24.84
CA LYS A 481 18.72 -23.95 23.91
C LYS A 481 17.56 -24.57 23.15
N ALA A 482 16.37 -24.63 23.76
CA ALA A 482 15.17 -25.17 23.12
C ALA A 482 14.57 -24.26 22.04
N GLY A 483 15.00 -22.99 21.97
CA GLY A 483 14.56 -22.03 20.94
C GLY A 483 14.04 -20.70 21.48
N ALA A 484 14.11 -20.42 22.79
CA ALA A 484 13.73 -19.09 23.29
C ALA A 484 14.74 -18.03 22.81
N MET A 485 14.24 -16.98 22.16
CA MET A 485 15.04 -15.83 21.70
C MET A 485 15.12 -14.69 22.72
N GLY A 486 14.54 -14.89 23.90
CA GLY A 486 14.49 -13.94 25.01
C GLY A 486 13.83 -14.56 26.24
N LEU A 487 13.87 -13.84 27.36
CA LEU A 487 13.25 -14.27 28.62
C LEU A 487 12.29 -13.20 29.14
N LYS A 488 11.19 -13.62 29.77
CA LYS A 488 10.26 -12.74 30.47
C LYS A 488 10.37 -12.93 31.98
N LEU A 489 10.67 -11.84 32.68
CA LEU A 489 10.45 -11.69 34.13
C LEU A 489 9.04 -11.14 34.35
N HIS A 490 8.22 -11.81 35.16
CA HIS A 490 6.86 -11.39 35.48
C HIS A 490 6.53 -11.58 36.96
N GLU A 491 5.81 -10.63 37.56
CA GLU A 491 5.53 -10.65 39.00
C GLU A 491 4.70 -11.86 39.45
N ASP A 492 3.74 -12.31 38.63
CA ASP A 492 2.99 -13.56 38.84
C ASP A 492 3.87 -14.81 39.01
N TRP A 493 5.12 -14.77 38.54
CA TRP A 493 6.13 -15.81 38.76
C TRP A 493 7.24 -15.39 39.75
N GLY A 494 7.16 -14.18 40.31
CA GLY A 494 8.12 -13.59 41.26
C GLY A 494 9.24 -12.81 40.58
N THR A 495 9.05 -11.51 40.34
CA THR A 495 10.09 -10.60 39.79
C THR A 495 10.94 -10.02 40.92
N THR A 496 11.65 -10.89 41.63
CA THR A 496 12.50 -10.51 42.76
C THR A 496 13.93 -10.13 42.29
N PRO A 497 14.70 -9.34 43.07
CA PRO A 497 16.08 -9.00 42.74
C PRO A 497 16.96 -10.22 42.40
N ALA A 498 16.81 -11.33 43.12
CA ALA A 498 17.57 -12.55 42.86
C ALA A 498 17.24 -13.17 41.48
N ALA A 499 15.97 -13.19 41.09
CA ALA A 499 15.55 -13.66 39.77
C ALA A 499 16.00 -12.71 38.65
N ILE A 500 15.92 -11.39 38.89
CA ILE A 500 16.41 -10.36 37.96
C ILE A 500 17.89 -10.55 37.67
N GLU A 501 18.72 -10.63 38.72
CA GLU A 501 20.17 -10.77 38.56
C GLU A 501 20.56 -12.06 37.83
N CYS A 502 19.93 -13.18 38.19
CA CYS A 502 20.19 -14.47 37.55
C CYS A 502 19.78 -14.45 36.07
N CYS A 503 18.57 -13.96 35.76
CA CYS A 503 18.06 -13.86 34.40
C CYS A 503 18.97 -12.99 33.51
N LEU A 504 19.36 -11.81 34.00
CA LEU A 504 20.28 -10.93 33.27
C LEU A 504 21.69 -11.51 33.14
N ALA A 505 22.16 -12.33 34.08
CA ALA A 505 23.43 -13.03 33.93
C ALA A 505 23.37 -14.12 32.83
N VAL A 506 22.25 -14.82 32.70
CA VAL A 506 22.03 -15.77 31.60
C VAL A 506 21.89 -15.04 30.26
N ALA A 507 21.19 -13.91 30.24
CA ALA A 507 20.99 -13.10 29.04
C ALA A 507 22.32 -12.68 28.38
N GLU A 508 23.27 -12.18 29.19
CA GLU A 508 24.62 -11.81 28.72
C GLU A 508 25.40 -12.99 28.13
N GLN A 509 25.17 -14.21 28.62
CA GLN A 509 25.87 -15.40 28.11
C GLN A 509 25.32 -15.89 26.77
N HIS A 510 24.04 -15.62 26.50
CA HIS A 510 23.33 -16.12 25.31
C HIS A 510 23.02 -15.03 24.29
N ASP A 511 23.37 -13.77 24.57
CA ASP A 511 23.08 -12.60 23.74
C ASP A 511 21.58 -12.49 23.40
N ILE A 512 20.74 -12.55 24.44
CA ILE A 512 19.28 -12.46 24.32
C ILE A 512 18.71 -11.31 25.14
N GLN A 513 17.58 -10.76 24.70
CA GLN A 513 16.89 -9.71 25.43
C GLN A 513 16.10 -10.26 26.63
N VAL A 514 16.10 -9.51 27.74
CA VAL A 514 15.19 -9.74 28.88
C VAL A 514 14.08 -8.70 28.89
N ASN A 515 12.85 -9.19 28.90
CA ASN A 515 11.65 -8.38 29.06
C ASN A 515 11.18 -8.47 30.51
N ILE A 516 10.73 -7.36 31.12
CA ILE A 516 10.34 -7.34 32.53
C ILE A 516 8.97 -6.70 32.78
N HIS A 517 8.19 -7.36 33.61
CA HIS A 517 7.06 -6.85 34.37
C HIS A 517 7.44 -6.91 35.85
N THR A 518 7.55 -5.74 36.48
CA THR A 518 8.12 -5.57 37.83
C THR A 518 7.17 -5.98 38.95
N ASP A 519 7.71 -6.12 40.15
CA ASP A 519 6.97 -6.33 41.40
C ASP A 519 6.07 -5.12 41.71
N THR A 520 4.77 -5.21 41.37
CA THR A 520 3.80 -4.13 41.63
C THR A 520 3.54 -3.98 43.13
N LEU A 521 3.66 -5.08 43.88
CA LEU A 521 3.36 -5.11 45.31
C LEU A 521 4.49 -4.47 46.15
N ASN A 522 5.67 -4.29 45.55
CA ASN A 522 6.91 -3.91 46.23
C ASN A 522 7.24 -4.91 47.36
N GLU A 523 6.91 -6.18 47.16
CA GLU A 523 7.10 -7.24 48.15
C GLU A 523 8.59 -7.44 48.46
N SER A 524 9.43 -7.48 47.41
CA SER A 524 10.88 -7.63 47.54
C SER A 524 11.63 -6.30 47.61
N GLY A 525 10.94 -5.18 47.41
CA GLY A 525 11.51 -3.83 47.45
C GLY A 525 10.84 -2.90 46.44
N PHE A 526 11.06 -1.60 46.64
CA PHE A 526 10.62 -0.57 45.69
C PHE A 526 11.42 -0.58 44.39
N VAL A 527 11.01 0.24 43.44
CA VAL A 527 11.58 0.34 42.09
C VAL A 527 13.10 0.56 42.08
N GLU A 528 13.66 1.34 43.00
CA GLU A 528 15.09 1.59 43.11
C GLU A 528 15.89 0.30 43.40
N HIS A 529 15.29 -0.67 44.09
CA HIS A 529 15.89 -1.97 44.36
C HIS A 529 15.85 -2.87 43.11
N THR A 530 14.77 -2.77 42.34
CA THR A 530 14.66 -3.44 41.03
C THR A 530 15.70 -2.87 40.04
N ILE A 531 15.86 -1.54 40.00
CA ILE A 531 16.88 -0.88 39.17
C ILE A 531 18.29 -1.27 39.61
N ALA A 532 18.56 -1.28 40.92
CA ALA A 532 19.85 -1.72 41.45
C ALA A 532 20.17 -3.17 41.04
N ALA A 533 19.16 -4.06 41.01
CA ALA A 533 19.32 -5.45 40.57
C ALA A 533 19.67 -5.58 39.07
N PHE A 534 19.38 -4.57 38.24
CA PHE A 534 19.80 -4.57 36.84
C PHE A 534 21.32 -4.46 36.68
N LYS A 535 22.01 -3.82 37.64
CA LYS A 535 23.47 -3.60 37.62
C LYS A 535 23.97 -2.96 36.31
N GLY A 536 23.16 -2.04 35.76
CA GLY A 536 23.47 -1.35 34.50
C GLY A 536 23.44 -2.25 33.26
N LYS A 537 22.83 -3.43 33.32
CA LYS A 537 22.64 -4.29 32.14
C LYS A 537 21.42 -3.85 31.33
N THR A 538 21.41 -4.26 30.07
CA THR A 538 20.31 -3.98 29.15
C THR A 538 19.06 -4.76 29.56
N ILE A 539 17.92 -4.07 29.65
CA ILE A 539 16.62 -4.70 29.92
C ILE A 539 15.50 -3.94 29.24
N HIS A 540 14.45 -4.65 28.82
CA HIS A 540 13.27 -4.09 28.18
C HIS A 540 12.11 -4.05 29.18
N ALA A 541 11.78 -2.86 29.67
CA ALA A 541 10.64 -2.67 30.55
C ALA A 541 9.34 -2.58 29.75
N TYR A 542 8.43 -3.52 30.01
CA TYR A 542 7.09 -3.50 29.44
C TYR A 542 6.17 -2.51 30.16
N HIS A 543 5.18 -1.99 29.40
CA HIS A 543 4.02 -1.19 29.85
C HIS A 543 4.29 -0.18 30.98
N ARG A 544 5.33 0.64 30.79
CA ARG A 544 5.81 1.66 31.72
C ARG A 544 4.78 2.73 32.18
N TRP A 545 3.68 2.89 31.46
CA TRP A 545 2.70 3.96 31.72
C TRP A 545 1.33 3.43 32.13
N TRP A 546 1.21 2.13 32.43
CA TRP A 546 -0.09 1.49 32.59
C TRP A 546 -0.55 1.36 34.06
N PRO A 547 -1.84 1.56 34.38
CA PRO A 547 -2.39 1.43 35.73
C PRO A 547 -2.44 0.01 36.33
N CYS A 548 -2.08 -1.06 35.61
CA CYS A 548 -1.93 -2.39 36.25
C CYS A 548 -0.72 -2.47 37.17
N SER A 549 0.36 -1.72 36.90
CA SER A 549 1.41 -1.47 37.90
C SER A 549 1.03 -0.22 38.68
N ARG A 550 0.17 -0.38 39.71
CA ARG A 550 -0.20 0.75 40.57
C ARG A 550 1.02 1.20 41.37
N TYR A 551 1.29 2.50 41.29
CA TYR A 551 2.29 3.30 42.02
C TYR A 551 3.69 3.42 41.38
N HIS A 552 3.99 4.65 40.92
CA HIS A 552 5.32 5.28 40.78
C HIS A 552 6.29 4.73 39.73
N GLN A 553 5.88 4.68 38.46
CA GLN A 553 6.80 4.53 37.30
C GLN A 553 7.26 5.86 36.68
N SER A 554 7.01 7.00 37.33
CA SER A 554 7.51 8.32 36.89
C SER A 554 9.03 8.50 37.07
N MET A 555 9.71 7.65 37.85
CA MET A 555 11.16 7.76 38.13
C MET A 555 12.10 7.06 37.13
N TRP A 556 11.58 6.37 36.11
CA TRP A 556 12.41 5.52 35.25
C TRP A 556 13.25 6.28 34.19
N CYS A 557 12.98 7.57 33.92
CA CYS A 557 13.49 8.23 32.70
C CYS A 557 14.84 8.91 32.79
N GLU A 558 15.23 9.42 33.96
CA GLU A 558 16.38 10.33 34.03
C GLU A 558 17.68 9.66 34.49
N GLU A 559 17.64 8.45 35.06
CA GLU A 559 18.82 7.85 35.73
C GLU A 559 19.31 6.50 35.18
N CYS A 560 18.62 5.85 34.23
CA CYS A 560 19.02 4.51 33.74
C CYS A 560 19.20 4.46 32.21
N PRO A 561 20.42 4.68 31.69
CA PRO A 561 20.70 4.69 30.25
C PRO A 561 20.59 3.32 29.57
N THR A 562 20.52 2.23 30.32
CA THR A 562 20.49 0.85 29.78
C THR A 562 19.07 0.30 29.56
N LEU A 563 18.06 1.13 29.79
CA LEU A 563 16.65 0.75 29.72
C LEU A 563 16.05 1.00 28.33
N ILE A 564 15.51 -0.06 27.71
CA ILE A 564 14.68 0.05 26.50
C ILE A 564 13.21 0.09 26.93
N ASN A 565 12.45 1.09 26.47
CA ASN A 565 11.08 1.37 26.93
C ASN A 565 10.02 1.04 25.87
N LYS A 566 8.92 0.39 26.27
CA LYS A 566 7.71 0.21 25.43
C LYS A 566 6.42 0.51 26.20
N SER A 567 5.50 1.21 25.54
CA SER A 567 4.13 1.51 26.00
C SER A 567 3.12 0.61 25.29
N TYR A 568 1.98 0.30 25.94
CA TYR A 568 0.97 -0.64 25.42
C TYR A 568 -0.34 0.07 25.04
N THR A 569 -0.98 -0.39 23.97
CA THR A 569 -2.37 -0.09 23.57
C THR A 569 -3.25 -1.29 23.91
N SER A 570 -4.15 -1.18 24.90
CA SER A 570 -5.08 -2.26 25.25
C SER A 570 -6.51 -1.97 24.79
N PHE A 571 -7.03 -2.76 23.84
CA PHE A 571 -8.45 -3.06 23.78
C PHE A 571 -8.72 -4.30 24.66
N TYR A 572 -9.08 -4.11 25.93
CA TYR A 572 -9.51 -5.21 26.80
C TYR A 572 -11.03 -5.24 26.92
N ILE A 573 -11.66 -6.33 26.48
CA ILE A 573 -13.03 -6.68 26.85
C ILE A 573 -13.02 -7.06 28.33
N LYS A 574 -13.64 -6.20 29.14
CA LYS A 574 -13.73 -6.29 30.60
C LYS A 574 -14.59 -7.51 31.01
N TYR A 575 -14.00 -8.69 31.17
CA TYR A 575 -14.67 -9.78 31.87
C TYR A 575 -14.58 -9.53 33.38
N HIS A 576 -15.67 -8.99 33.95
CA HIS A 576 -15.85 -8.86 35.40
C HIS A 576 -15.82 -10.25 36.07
N ARG A 577 -14.71 -10.58 36.75
CA ARG A 577 -14.75 -11.53 37.87
C ARG A 577 -15.21 -10.78 39.12
N ARG A 578 -16.48 -10.94 39.50
CA ARG A 578 -16.89 -10.79 40.90
C ARG A 578 -16.59 -12.11 41.60
N ALA A 579 -15.63 -12.08 42.52
CA ALA A 579 -15.47 -13.07 43.57
C ALA A 579 -15.19 -12.31 44.87
N SER A 580 -16.29 -11.93 45.52
CA SER A 580 -16.43 -11.68 46.96
C SER A 580 -17.92 -11.75 47.25
#